data_AF-A0A2V8JQ44-F1
#
_entry.id   AF-A0A2V8JQ44-F1
#
_cell.length_a   1.000
_cell.length_b   1.000
_cell.length_c   1.000
_cell.angle_alpha   90.00
_cell.angle_beta   90.00
_cell.angle_gamma   90.00
#
_symmetry.space_group_name_H-M   'P 1'
#
loop_
_entity.id
_entity.type
_entity.pdbx_description
1 polymer ?
#
loop_
_entity_poly.entity_id
_entity_poly.type
_entity_poly.pdbx_seq_one_letter_code
_entity_poly.pdbx_strand_id
1 'polypeptide(L)'
;MDKEAVRKQVAEEIQAEYESKLKQARRQKQQAEEELESASERWRTEKRRLNAEIDRLEAALAEAKETRPKRGSAEQTPAGVDPVALARIQDAADQKLKKAATEWEAERRGLQSQIVRLEIAVAEAIERSNNPMRATQAVREQFEAQLNQIARERTELEQALLRGRTEWEQEKLKMTGEMVKLRQAAQMMGKPVPRADTPGVKAKTKDIEYQLQSSLAKWNTERETLMAEIERLETASQRWGTERRELNDHAGQLQQAFVKAQAKIQTYEAAARTGTDAGVKVEELKKQKDALDQVFRDARDAWDAERRRLITQVERLEQQLQRVSKEEGISSEVVDQLRKQYELKIQEAIEQKTQLAQQLQNASALLESERARLTTEITQAKDSSGGANSDAISKELTRVEAMIRDIVELIDDPATELSTVIRKNVEKAELDAYLKGILFSTAGGRGL
;
A
#
# COMPACT_ATOMS: atom_id res chain seq x y z
N MET A 1 -0.36 42.42 -19.57
CA MET A 1 -0.98 41.10 -19.71
C MET A 1 -1.55 40.70 -18.37
N ASP A 2 -2.79 40.22 -18.36
CA ASP A 2 -3.52 39.91 -17.13
C ASP A 2 -2.92 38.66 -16.47
N LYS A 3 -2.30 38.80 -15.29
CA LYS A 3 -1.63 37.69 -14.60
C LYS A 3 -2.63 36.60 -14.19
N GLU A 4 -3.91 36.96 -13.97
CA GLU A 4 -5.00 36.02 -13.73
C GLU A 4 -5.30 35.16 -14.96
N ALA A 5 -5.24 35.73 -16.16
CA ALA A 5 -5.44 34.96 -17.40
C ALA A 5 -4.34 33.92 -17.60
N VAL A 6 -3.08 34.26 -17.30
CA VAL A 6 -1.94 33.33 -17.40
C VAL A 6 -2.04 32.21 -16.37
N ARG A 7 -2.41 32.50 -15.12
CA ARG A 7 -2.58 31.48 -14.07
C ARG A 7 -3.73 30.53 -14.37
N LYS A 8 -4.85 31.05 -14.87
CA LYS A 8 -5.99 30.24 -15.29
C LYS A 8 -5.60 29.32 -16.45
N GLN A 9 -4.86 29.84 -17.43
CA GLN A 9 -4.35 29.06 -18.55
C GLN A 9 -3.43 27.91 -18.09
N VAL A 10 -2.50 28.17 -17.16
CA VAL A 10 -1.59 27.14 -16.63
C VAL A 10 -2.33 26.07 -15.81
N ALA A 11 -3.32 26.46 -15.00
CA ALA A 11 -4.13 25.50 -14.24
C ALA A 11 -4.98 24.60 -15.15
N GLU A 12 -5.59 25.19 -16.19
CA GLU A 12 -6.34 24.44 -17.21
C GLU A 12 -5.43 23.47 -17.99
N GLU A 13 -4.19 23.88 -18.28
CA GLU A 13 -3.19 23.06 -18.97
C GLU A 13 -2.71 21.88 -18.11
N ILE A 14 -2.41 22.12 -16.82
CA ILE A 14 -2.04 21.05 -15.87
C ILE A 14 -3.20 20.06 -15.70
N GLN A 15 -4.42 20.56 -15.50
CA GLN A 15 -5.59 19.70 -15.36
C GLN A 15 -5.82 18.86 -16.63
N ALA A 16 -5.68 19.47 -17.82
CA ALA A 16 -5.78 18.76 -19.08
C ALA A 16 -4.70 17.68 -19.23
N GLU A 17 -3.46 17.93 -18.79
CA GLU A 17 -2.39 16.92 -18.77
C GLU A 17 -2.70 15.75 -17.83
N TYR A 18 -3.19 16.02 -16.63
CA TYR A 18 -3.56 14.98 -15.67
C TYR A 18 -4.72 14.11 -16.18
N GLU A 19 -5.77 14.74 -16.70
CA GLU A 19 -6.91 14.03 -17.29
C GLU A 19 -6.47 13.20 -18.51
N SER A 20 -5.54 13.72 -19.32
CA SER A 20 -4.94 12.99 -20.45
C SER A 20 -4.14 11.77 -19.99
N LYS A 21 -3.26 11.91 -18.98
CA LYS A 21 -2.48 10.80 -18.41
C LYS A 21 -3.38 9.75 -17.77
N LEU A 22 -4.43 10.16 -17.07
CA LEU A 22 -5.38 9.25 -16.42
C LEU A 22 -6.22 8.49 -17.46
N LYS A 23 -6.61 9.16 -18.55
CA LYS A 23 -7.27 8.53 -19.69
C LYS A 23 -6.34 7.55 -20.42
N GLN A 24 -5.06 7.88 -20.57
CA GLN A 24 -4.06 7.00 -21.15
C GLN A 24 -3.82 5.75 -20.28
N ALA A 25 -3.69 5.91 -18.96
CA ALA A 25 -3.53 4.80 -18.04
C ALA A 25 -4.75 3.87 -18.04
N ARG A 26 -5.97 4.42 -18.09
CA ARG A 26 -7.20 3.63 -18.24
C ARG A 26 -7.24 2.86 -19.56
N ARG A 27 -6.82 3.47 -20.66
CA ARG A 27 -6.70 2.79 -21.97
C ARG A 27 -5.68 1.66 -21.93
N GLN A 28 -4.51 1.88 -21.32
CA GLN A 28 -3.49 0.84 -21.17
C GLN A 28 -3.98 -0.33 -20.32
N LYS A 29 -4.67 -0.04 -19.21
CA LYS A 29 -5.30 -1.06 -18.37
C LYS A 29 -6.32 -1.89 -19.18
N GLN A 30 -7.22 -1.20 -19.89
CA GLN A 30 -8.24 -1.86 -20.70
C GLN A 30 -7.61 -2.72 -21.82
N GLN A 31 -6.57 -2.22 -22.48
CA GLN A 31 -5.81 -2.99 -23.47
C GLN A 31 -5.18 -4.25 -22.88
N ALA A 32 -4.57 -4.16 -21.69
CA ALA A 32 -3.99 -5.33 -21.02
C ALA A 32 -5.07 -6.36 -20.61
N GLU A 33 -6.25 -5.90 -20.18
CA GLU A 33 -7.40 -6.76 -19.87
C GLU A 33 -7.94 -7.46 -21.13
N GLU A 34 -8.11 -6.73 -22.24
CA GLU A 34 -8.52 -7.28 -23.55
C GLU A 34 -7.49 -8.27 -24.11
N GLU A 35 -6.19 -7.99 -23.97
CA GLU A 35 -5.11 -8.91 -24.37
C GLU A 35 -5.18 -10.21 -23.57
N LEU A 36 -5.39 -10.14 -22.25
CA LEU A 36 -5.49 -11.30 -21.37
C LEU A 36 -6.75 -12.13 -21.65
N GLU A 37 -7.89 -11.48 -21.93
CA GLU A 37 -9.11 -12.16 -22.34
C GLU A 37 -8.93 -12.85 -23.70
N SER A 38 -8.35 -12.17 -24.69
CA SER A 38 -8.08 -12.75 -26.01
C SER A 38 -7.09 -13.93 -25.95
N ALA A 39 -6.06 -13.85 -25.10
CA ALA A 39 -5.11 -14.94 -24.88
C ALA A 39 -5.81 -16.15 -24.23
N SER A 40 -6.69 -15.88 -23.26
CA SER A 40 -7.49 -16.92 -22.60
C SER A 40 -8.46 -17.60 -23.58
N GLU A 41 -9.09 -16.84 -24.47
CA GLU A 41 -9.95 -17.40 -25.53
C GLU A 41 -9.18 -18.27 -26.51
N ARG A 42 -8.01 -17.79 -27.00
CA ARG A 42 -7.12 -18.57 -27.88
C ARG A 42 -6.71 -19.89 -27.24
N TRP A 43 -6.38 -19.88 -25.95
CA TRP A 43 -6.08 -21.09 -25.20
C TRP A 43 -7.27 -22.06 -25.13
N ARG A 44 -8.49 -21.56 -24.85
CA ARG A 44 -9.70 -22.39 -24.83
C ARG A 44 -10.06 -22.94 -26.20
N THR A 45 -9.82 -22.19 -27.29
CA THR A 45 -10.05 -22.69 -28.66
C THR A 45 -9.02 -23.74 -29.04
N GLU A 46 -7.74 -23.53 -28.71
CA GLU A 46 -6.68 -24.48 -29.01
C GLU A 46 -6.86 -25.78 -28.23
N LYS A 47 -7.24 -25.70 -26.94
CA LYS A 47 -7.61 -26.87 -26.14
C LYS A 47 -8.76 -27.66 -26.77
N ARG A 48 -9.80 -26.99 -27.26
CA ARG A 48 -10.93 -27.64 -27.96
C ARG A 48 -10.47 -28.28 -29.28
N ARG A 49 -9.61 -27.61 -30.04
CA ARG A 49 -9.04 -28.12 -31.29
C ARG A 49 -8.22 -29.40 -31.05
N LEU A 50 -7.31 -29.37 -30.09
CA LEU A 50 -6.46 -30.50 -29.73
C LEU A 50 -7.30 -31.69 -29.21
N ASN A 51 -8.32 -31.43 -28.38
CA ASN A 51 -9.23 -32.50 -27.95
C ASN A 51 -9.98 -33.15 -29.13
N ALA A 52 -10.51 -32.34 -30.06
CA ALA A 52 -11.17 -32.89 -31.25
C ALA A 52 -10.20 -33.68 -32.15
N GLU A 53 -8.93 -33.29 -32.21
CA GLU A 53 -7.89 -34.03 -32.93
C GLU A 53 -7.56 -35.35 -32.24
N ILE A 54 -7.50 -35.38 -30.89
CA ILE A 54 -7.38 -36.61 -30.10
C ILE A 54 -8.55 -37.54 -30.40
N ASP A 55 -9.80 -37.06 -30.29
CA ASP A 55 -11.00 -37.86 -30.55
C ASP A 55 -10.99 -38.44 -31.98
N ARG A 56 -10.54 -37.66 -32.97
CA ARG A 56 -10.42 -38.09 -34.37
C ARG A 56 -9.35 -39.16 -34.55
N LEU A 57 -8.18 -39.02 -33.91
CA LEU A 57 -7.11 -40.00 -33.95
C LEU A 57 -7.50 -41.30 -33.23
N GLU A 58 -8.21 -41.20 -32.12
CA GLU A 58 -8.75 -42.35 -31.39
C GLU A 58 -9.80 -43.10 -32.23
N ALA A 59 -10.71 -42.38 -32.91
CA ALA A 59 -11.68 -42.97 -33.82
C ALA A 59 -11.00 -43.67 -35.02
N ALA A 60 -10.00 -43.02 -35.64
CA ALA A 60 -9.23 -43.63 -36.73
C ALA A 60 -8.46 -44.88 -36.28
N LEU A 61 -7.92 -44.88 -35.05
CA LEU A 61 -7.29 -46.07 -34.46
C LEU A 61 -8.30 -47.18 -34.18
N ALA A 62 -9.52 -46.85 -33.76
CA ALA A 62 -10.59 -47.82 -33.56
C ALA A 62 -11.04 -48.44 -34.90
N GLU A 63 -11.25 -47.63 -35.93
CA GLU A 63 -11.61 -48.09 -37.28
C GLU A 63 -10.50 -48.95 -37.91
N ALA A 64 -9.23 -48.56 -37.75
CA ALA A 64 -8.08 -49.37 -38.18
C ALA A 64 -8.00 -50.73 -37.43
N LYS A 65 -8.42 -50.78 -36.17
CA LYS A 65 -8.48 -52.03 -35.39
C LYS A 65 -9.64 -52.92 -35.83
N GLU A 66 -10.80 -52.35 -36.15
CA GLU A 66 -11.98 -53.09 -36.64
C GLU A 66 -11.83 -53.57 -38.09
N THR A 67 -11.26 -52.74 -38.96
CA THR A 67 -11.00 -53.10 -40.37
C THR A 67 -9.90 -54.13 -40.53
N ARG A 68 -9.10 -54.43 -39.49
CA ARG A 68 -8.24 -55.62 -39.46
C ARG A 68 -9.17 -56.84 -39.28
N PRO A 69 -9.59 -57.51 -40.37
CA PRO A 69 -10.60 -58.54 -40.25
C PRO A 69 -10.01 -59.66 -39.39
N LYS A 70 -10.85 -60.31 -38.58
CA LYS A 70 -10.63 -61.70 -38.15
C LYS A 70 -10.56 -62.56 -39.42
N ARG A 71 -9.44 -62.50 -40.14
CA ARG A 71 -9.11 -63.38 -41.25
C ARG A 71 -8.76 -64.72 -40.60
N GLY A 72 -9.81 -65.48 -40.30
CA GLY A 72 -9.68 -66.89 -40.02
C GLY A 72 -8.92 -67.53 -41.17
N SER A 73 -7.79 -68.15 -40.82
CA SER A 73 -7.29 -69.40 -41.40
C SER A 73 -7.75 -69.72 -42.83
N ALA A 74 -7.02 -69.21 -43.83
CA ALA A 74 -6.77 -69.91 -45.09
C ALA A 74 -5.69 -69.14 -45.88
N GLU A 75 -4.44 -69.48 -45.60
CA GLU A 75 -3.34 -69.66 -46.55
C GLU A 75 -3.51 -69.01 -47.95
N GLN A 76 -3.53 -67.68 -47.99
CA GLN A 76 -3.20 -66.92 -49.19
C GLN A 76 -2.30 -65.77 -48.76
N THR A 77 -1.00 -65.97 -48.94
CA THR A 77 0.06 -64.96 -48.80
C THR A 77 -0.33 -63.75 -49.65
N PRO A 78 -0.73 -62.61 -49.05
CA PRO A 78 -0.97 -61.41 -49.82
C PRO A 78 0.37 -60.99 -50.43
N ALA A 79 0.39 -60.81 -51.75
CA ALA A 79 1.54 -60.36 -52.51
C ALA A 79 2.24 -59.21 -51.76
N GLY A 80 3.54 -59.41 -51.49
CA GLY A 80 4.31 -58.70 -50.49
C GLY A 80 4.19 -57.18 -50.62
N VAL A 81 3.67 -56.56 -49.56
CA VAL A 81 3.96 -55.15 -49.29
C VAL A 81 5.48 -55.07 -49.18
N ASP A 82 6.10 -54.33 -50.09
CA ASP A 82 7.55 -54.16 -50.16
C ASP A 82 8.07 -53.72 -48.77
N PRO A 83 8.86 -54.54 -48.07
CA PRO A 83 9.34 -54.25 -46.71
C PRO A 83 10.12 -52.93 -46.66
N VAL A 84 10.71 -52.51 -47.79
CA VAL A 84 11.41 -51.24 -47.91
C VAL A 84 10.44 -50.05 -47.84
N ALA A 85 9.24 -50.16 -48.41
CA ALA A 85 8.23 -49.11 -48.34
C ALA A 85 7.66 -48.96 -46.92
N LEU A 86 7.44 -50.08 -46.22
CA LEU A 86 7.04 -50.08 -44.80
C LEU A 86 8.09 -49.44 -43.90
N ALA A 87 9.37 -49.81 -44.08
CA ALA A 87 10.47 -49.20 -43.33
C ALA A 87 10.54 -47.69 -43.55
N ARG A 88 10.37 -47.20 -44.80
CA ARG A 88 10.36 -45.76 -45.10
C ARG A 88 9.19 -45.02 -44.47
N ILE A 89 8.00 -45.62 -44.43
CA ILE A 89 6.83 -45.03 -43.77
C ILE A 89 7.06 -44.95 -42.26
N GLN A 90 7.66 -45.99 -41.67
CA GLN A 90 8.00 -46.02 -40.25
C GLN A 90 9.08 -44.99 -39.90
N ASP A 91 10.15 -44.89 -40.68
CA ASP A 91 11.20 -43.87 -40.50
C ASP A 91 10.63 -42.45 -40.63
N ALA A 92 9.72 -42.22 -41.59
CA ALA A 92 9.07 -40.91 -41.75
C ALA A 92 8.13 -40.58 -40.58
N ALA A 93 7.43 -41.57 -40.03
CA ALA A 93 6.60 -41.41 -38.83
C ALA A 93 7.47 -41.11 -37.60
N ASP A 94 8.57 -41.83 -37.42
CA ASP A 94 9.51 -41.63 -36.32
C ASP A 94 10.20 -40.27 -36.40
N GLN A 95 10.55 -39.79 -37.61
CA GLN A 95 11.07 -38.45 -37.81
C GLN A 95 10.05 -37.36 -37.46
N LYS A 96 8.77 -37.54 -37.84
CA LYS A 96 7.70 -36.61 -37.47
C LYS A 96 7.47 -36.59 -35.95
N LEU A 97 7.48 -37.76 -35.31
CA LEU A 97 7.37 -37.88 -33.85
C LEU A 97 8.54 -37.21 -33.14
N LYS A 98 9.77 -37.43 -33.60
CA LYS A 98 10.96 -36.75 -33.06
C LYS A 98 10.86 -35.24 -33.21
N LYS A 99 10.45 -34.74 -34.38
CA LYS A 99 10.30 -33.29 -34.62
C LYS A 99 9.23 -32.69 -33.69
N ALA A 100 8.05 -33.31 -33.59
CA ALA A 100 6.99 -32.86 -32.70
C ALA A 100 7.42 -32.88 -31.22
N ALA A 101 8.16 -33.91 -30.80
CA ALA A 101 8.72 -33.99 -29.45
C ALA A 101 9.71 -32.84 -29.17
N THR A 102 10.59 -32.51 -30.13
CA THR A 102 11.53 -31.39 -29.96
C THR A 102 10.85 -30.03 -29.92
N GLU A 103 9.80 -29.81 -30.72
CA GLU A 103 9.02 -28.57 -30.70
C GLU A 103 8.27 -28.42 -29.38
N TRP A 104 7.64 -29.49 -28.89
CA TRP A 104 6.97 -29.52 -27.58
C TRP A 104 7.93 -29.24 -26.42
N GLU A 105 9.14 -29.83 -26.43
CA GLU A 105 10.15 -29.55 -25.41
C GLU A 105 10.64 -28.10 -25.44
N ALA A 106 10.75 -27.50 -26.62
CA ALA A 106 11.14 -26.10 -26.76
C ALA A 106 10.05 -25.17 -26.20
N GLU A 107 8.78 -25.43 -26.52
CA GLU A 107 7.64 -24.68 -25.96
C GLU A 107 7.55 -24.84 -24.44
N ARG A 108 7.70 -26.07 -23.93
CA ARG A 108 7.74 -26.34 -22.49
C ARG A 108 8.84 -25.55 -21.79
N ARG A 109 10.05 -25.48 -22.36
CA ARG A 109 11.15 -24.64 -21.85
C ARG A 109 10.80 -23.15 -21.89
N GLY A 110 10.15 -22.69 -22.95
CA GLY A 110 9.66 -21.32 -23.08
C GLY A 110 8.68 -20.96 -21.97
N LEU A 111 7.64 -21.78 -21.77
CA LEU A 111 6.64 -21.60 -20.71
C LEU A 111 7.27 -21.68 -19.32
N GLN A 112 8.19 -22.61 -19.07
CA GLN A 112 8.94 -22.69 -17.81
C GLN A 112 9.73 -21.40 -17.54
N SER A 113 10.38 -20.83 -18.54
CA SER A 113 11.10 -19.57 -18.38
C SER A 113 10.17 -18.38 -18.07
N GLN A 114 8.96 -18.37 -18.64
CA GLN A 114 7.95 -17.36 -18.33
C GLN A 114 7.42 -17.52 -16.91
N ILE A 115 7.17 -18.75 -16.45
CA ILE A 115 6.77 -19.04 -15.08
C ILE A 115 7.81 -18.50 -14.10
N VAL A 116 9.10 -18.81 -14.30
CA VAL A 116 10.18 -18.30 -13.42
C VAL A 116 10.23 -16.77 -13.40
N ARG A 117 10.05 -16.10 -14.55
CA ARG A 117 10.02 -14.62 -14.59
C ARG A 117 8.83 -14.06 -13.82
N LEU A 118 7.65 -14.67 -13.97
CA LEU A 118 6.45 -14.25 -13.23
C LEU A 118 6.60 -14.51 -11.74
N GLU A 119 7.19 -15.63 -11.33
CA GLU A 119 7.49 -15.95 -9.93
C GLU A 119 8.44 -14.92 -9.31
N ILE A 120 9.51 -14.51 -10.01
CA ILE A 120 10.41 -13.44 -9.55
C ILE A 120 9.67 -12.11 -9.43
N ALA A 121 8.86 -11.73 -10.43
CA ALA A 121 8.09 -10.50 -10.39
C ALA A 121 7.08 -10.47 -9.24
N VAL A 122 6.43 -11.61 -8.95
CA VAL A 122 5.54 -11.77 -7.80
C VAL A 122 6.32 -11.71 -6.49
N ALA A 123 7.49 -12.36 -6.39
CA ALA A 123 8.35 -12.29 -5.21
C ALA A 123 8.81 -10.86 -4.91
N GLU A 124 9.22 -10.09 -5.93
CA GLU A 124 9.56 -8.66 -5.77
C GLU A 124 8.35 -7.84 -5.32
N ALA A 125 7.16 -8.11 -5.88
CA ALA A 125 5.93 -7.45 -5.45
C ALA A 125 5.60 -7.76 -3.99
N ILE A 126 5.80 -9.02 -3.56
CA ILE A 126 5.61 -9.48 -2.19
C ILE A 126 6.65 -8.84 -1.25
N GLU A 127 7.93 -8.78 -1.62
CA GLU A 127 8.96 -8.12 -0.82
C GLU A 127 8.68 -6.61 -0.66
N ARG A 128 8.23 -5.95 -1.72
CA ARG A 128 7.77 -4.55 -1.65
C ARG A 128 6.54 -4.40 -0.76
N SER A 129 5.62 -5.36 -0.75
CA SER A 129 4.42 -5.30 0.10
C SER A 129 4.68 -5.69 1.56
N ASN A 130 5.61 -6.60 1.83
CA ASN A 130 5.95 -7.09 3.18
C ASN A 130 6.86 -6.12 3.94
N ASN A 131 7.39 -5.09 3.29
CA ASN A 131 8.16 -4.04 3.95
C ASN A 131 7.52 -2.66 3.74
N PRO A 132 6.33 -2.41 4.31
CA PRO A 132 5.64 -1.12 4.21
C PRO A 132 6.50 0.02 4.77
N MET A 133 7.43 -0.28 5.67
CA MET A 133 8.42 0.66 6.18
C MET A 133 9.27 1.25 5.07
N ARG A 134 9.75 0.47 4.08
CA ARG A 134 10.54 1.01 2.95
C ARG A 134 9.73 1.93 2.04
N ALA A 135 8.47 1.62 1.79
CA ALA A 135 7.59 2.50 0.99
C ALA A 135 7.31 3.83 1.72
N THR A 136 7.07 3.77 3.05
CA THR A 136 6.92 4.98 3.87
C THR A 136 8.24 5.70 4.15
N GLN A 137 9.39 5.04 3.95
CA GLN A 137 10.71 5.59 4.25
C GLN A 137 11.07 6.72 3.29
N ALA A 138 10.77 6.60 1.98
CA ALA A 138 11.01 7.68 1.02
C ALA A 138 10.17 8.93 1.35
N VAL A 139 8.91 8.74 1.74
CA VAL A 139 8.02 9.82 2.16
C VAL A 139 8.51 10.45 3.47
N ARG A 140 8.96 9.63 4.43
CA ARG A 140 9.56 10.10 5.67
C ARG A 140 10.84 10.90 5.43
N GLU A 141 11.70 10.44 4.51
CA GLU A 141 12.93 11.15 4.11
C GLU A 141 12.60 12.50 3.46
N GLN A 142 11.55 12.58 2.65
CA GLN A 142 11.06 13.87 2.10
C GLN A 142 10.56 14.82 3.21
N PHE A 143 9.77 14.32 4.17
CA PHE A 143 9.31 15.15 5.29
C PHE A 143 10.46 15.60 6.19
N GLU A 144 11.42 14.72 6.48
CA GLU A 144 12.62 15.06 7.23
C GLU A 144 13.46 16.10 6.46
N ALA A 145 13.54 16.01 5.13
CA ALA A 145 14.20 17.03 4.30
C ALA A 145 13.49 18.38 4.37
N GLN A 146 12.16 18.43 4.27
CA GLN A 146 11.38 19.67 4.37
C GLN A 146 11.49 20.30 5.77
N LEU A 147 11.41 19.50 6.84
CA LEU A 147 11.61 20.00 8.20
C LEU A 147 13.01 20.58 8.39
N ASN A 148 14.03 19.92 7.85
CA ASN A 148 15.40 20.43 7.87
C ASN A 148 15.53 21.73 7.07
N GLN A 149 14.81 21.87 5.96
CA GLN A 149 14.80 23.11 5.18
C GLN A 149 14.15 24.26 5.97
N ILE A 150 12.97 24.05 6.54
CA ILE A 150 12.28 25.06 7.36
C ILE A 150 13.13 25.44 8.58
N ALA A 151 13.79 24.46 9.21
CA ALA A 151 14.71 24.73 10.30
C ALA A 151 15.90 25.60 9.87
N ARG A 152 16.46 25.36 8.67
CA ARG A 152 17.52 26.20 8.09
C ARG A 152 17.04 27.61 7.81
N GLU A 153 15.89 27.76 7.13
CA GLU A 153 15.29 29.07 6.82
C GLU A 153 15.02 29.87 8.11
N ARG A 154 14.51 29.22 9.16
CA ARG A 154 14.37 29.84 10.49
C ARG A 154 15.72 30.32 11.03
N THR A 155 16.76 29.49 11.02
CA THR A 155 18.09 29.89 11.51
C THR A 155 18.70 31.02 10.68
N GLU A 156 18.44 31.07 9.37
CA GLU A 156 18.90 32.15 8.50
C GLU A 156 18.19 33.46 8.80
N LEU A 157 16.87 33.44 9.05
CA LEU A 157 16.11 34.62 9.48
C LEU A 157 16.56 35.13 10.85
N GLU A 158 16.79 34.23 11.81
CA GLU A 158 17.34 34.59 13.13
C GLU A 158 18.73 35.25 13.00
N GLN A 159 19.59 34.71 12.13
CA GLN A 159 20.90 35.31 11.85
C GLN A 159 20.78 36.66 11.14
N ALA A 160 19.86 36.81 10.18
CA ALA A 160 19.62 38.08 9.49
C ALA A 160 19.17 39.16 10.47
N LEU A 161 18.28 38.82 11.41
CA LEU A 161 17.83 39.73 12.47
C LEU A 161 18.99 40.16 13.37
N LEU A 162 19.88 39.23 13.73
CA LEU A 162 21.08 39.56 14.51
C LEU A 162 22.03 40.49 13.74
N ARG A 163 22.27 40.25 12.44
CA ARG A 163 23.10 41.13 11.60
C ARG A 163 22.49 42.53 11.48
N GLY A 164 21.20 42.62 11.15
CA GLY A 164 20.49 43.90 11.07
C GLY A 164 20.54 44.68 12.40
N ARG A 165 20.45 43.98 13.54
CA ARG A 165 20.66 44.60 14.86
C ARG A 165 22.08 45.15 15.03
N THR A 166 23.11 44.41 14.63
CA THR A 166 24.50 44.88 14.74
C THR A 166 24.79 46.07 13.80
N GLU A 167 24.26 46.06 12.58
CA GLU A 167 24.39 47.17 11.62
C GLU A 167 23.72 48.44 12.15
N TRP A 168 22.52 48.32 12.73
CA TRP A 168 21.84 49.43 13.39
C TRP A 168 22.64 50.00 14.57
N GLU A 169 23.22 49.15 15.42
CA GLU A 169 24.05 49.62 16.53
C GLU A 169 25.31 50.35 16.03
N GLN A 170 25.93 49.88 14.94
CA GLN A 170 27.06 50.55 14.31
C GLN A 170 26.68 51.90 13.70
N GLU A 171 25.54 51.98 12.99
CA GLU A 171 25.05 53.23 12.40
C GLU A 171 24.71 54.25 13.49
N LYS A 172 24.09 53.80 14.60
CA LYS A 172 23.86 54.63 15.79
C LYS A 172 25.16 55.16 16.38
N LEU A 173 26.21 54.32 16.47
CA LEU A 173 27.54 54.76 16.93
C LEU A 173 28.17 55.80 15.98
N LYS A 174 28.04 55.60 14.67
CA LYS A 174 28.55 56.53 13.65
C LYS A 174 27.85 57.89 13.73
N MET A 175 26.52 57.89 13.82
CA MET A 175 25.70 59.11 13.94
C MET A 175 26.00 59.87 15.23
N THR A 176 26.11 59.17 16.36
CA THR A 176 26.52 59.80 17.63
C THR A 176 27.94 60.38 17.55
N GLY A 177 28.87 59.69 16.88
CA GLY A 177 30.21 60.20 16.59
C GLY A 177 30.22 61.45 15.72
N GLU A 178 29.40 61.50 14.66
CA GLU A 178 29.25 62.68 13.80
C GLU A 178 28.65 63.88 14.57
N MET A 179 27.65 63.64 15.44
CA MET A 179 27.13 64.69 16.33
C MET A 179 28.19 65.25 17.28
N VAL A 180 29.05 64.39 17.85
CA VAL A 180 30.17 64.83 18.70
C VAL A 180 31.17 65.66 17.88
N LYS A 181 31.53 65.23 16.67
CA LYS A 181 32.40 65.99 15.76
C LYS A 181 31.82 67.35 15.39
N LEU A 182 30.52 67.42 15.09
CA LEU A 182 29.83 68.68 14.81
C LEU A 182 29.87 69.63 16.02
N ARG A 183 29.68 69.11 17.25
CA ARG A 183 29.84 69.91 18.48
C ARG A 183 31.29 70.39 18.67
N GLN A 184 32.27 69.52 18.46
CA GLN A 184 33.68 69.86 18.65
C GLN A 184 34.19 70.85 17.59
N ALA A 185 33.79 70.72 16.33
CA ALA A 185 34.10 71.68 15.28
C ALA A 185 33.49 73.06 15.56
N ALA A 186 32.27 73.11 16.09
CA ALA A 186 31.66 74.36 16.55
C ALA A 186 32.45 75.01 17.69
N GLN A 187 33.03 74.21 18.59
CA GLN A 187 33.85 74.65 19.71
C GLN A 187 35.24 75.16 19.27
N MET A 188 35.90 74.48 18.32
CA MET A 188 37.23 74.87 17.80
C MET A 188 37.22 76.14 16.95
N MET A 189 36.12 76.46 16.26
CA MET A 189 36.02 77.69 15.46
C MET A 189 35.92 78.98 16.30
N GLY A 190 36.15 78.92 17.62
CA GLY A 190 36.23 80.10 18.49
C GLY A 190 34.94 80.91 18.58
N LYS A 191 33.85 80.42 17.95
CA LYS A 191 32.52 80.98 18.13
C LYS A 191 32.07 80.54 19.52
N PRO A 192 31.77 81.47 20.44
CA PRO A 192 31.23 81.11 21.74
C PRO A 192 30.05 80.17 21.50
N VAL A 193 30.00 79.06 22.25
CA VAL A 193 28.92 78.06 22.20
C VAL A 193 27.63 78.79 21.87
N PRO A 194 27.06 78.60 20.67
CA PRO A 194 25.94 79.41 20.26
C PRO A 194 24.87 79.26 21.33
N ARG A 195 24.58 80.34 22.06
CA ARG A 195 23.27 80.48 22.72
C ARG A 195 22.27 80.07 21.66
N ALA A 196 21.35 79.20 22.06
CA ALA A 196 20.67 78.21 21.26
C ALA A 196 19.82 78.76 20.10
N ASP A 197 20.25 79.75 19.32
CA ASP A 197 19.43 80.56 18.41
C ASP A 197 20.12 80.88 17.07
N THR A 198 21.29 80.31 16.76
CA THR A 198 21.83 80.40 15.40
C THR A 198 21.03 79.48 14.46
N PRO A 199 20.25 80.03 13.51
CA PRO A 199 19.25 79.26 12.75
C PRO A 199 19.86 78.19 11.84
N GLY A 200 21.11 78.36 11.38
CA GLY A 200 21.77 77.44 10.45
C GLY A 200 22.23 76.10 11.06
N VAL A 201 22.67 76.08 12.33
CA VAL A 201 23.08 74.84 13.01
C VAL A 201 21.85 74.04 13.44
N LYS A 202 20.80 74.74 13.90
CA LYS A 202 19.49 74.15 14.21
C LYS A 202 18.91 73.34 13.05
N ALA A 203 19.04 73.83 11.81
CA ALA A 203 18.50 73.14 10.63
C ALA A 203 19.16 71.77 10.41
N LYS A 204 20.50 71.70 10.42
CA LYS A 204 21.23 70.43 10.23
C LYS A 204 21.00 69.44 11.38
N THR A 205 20.94 69.92 12.63
CA THR A 205 20.65 69.05 13.77
C THR A 205 19.23 68.48 13.69
N LYS A 206 18.24 69.30 13.28
CA LYS A 206 16.86 68.84 13.08
C LYS A 206 16.74 67.83 11.93
N ASP A 207 17.46 68.02 10.83
CA ASP A 207 17.48 67.04 9.73
C ASP A 207 18.04 65.69 10.17
N ILE A 208 19.16 65.68 10.92
CA ILE A 208 19.76 64.45 11.47
C ILE A 208 18.81 63.78 12.48
N GLU A 209 18.18 64.56 13.35
CA GLU A 209 17.20 64.06 14.32
C GLU A 209 15.97 63.46 13.63
N TYR A 210 15.47 64.10 12.57
CA TYR A 210 14.39 63.59 11.74
C TYR A 210 14.79 62.29 11.03
N GLN A 211 16.01 62.22 10.47
CA GLN A 211 16.53 60.99 9.85
C GLN A 211 16.64 59.84 10.86
N LEU A 212 17.11 60.10 12.08
CA LEU A 212 17.17 59.12 13.17
C LEU A 212 15.79 58.64 13.61
N GLN A 213 14.83 59.55 13.74
CA GLN A 213 13.46 59.17 14.07
C GLN A 213 12.82 58.35 12.94
N SER A 214 13.08 58.72 11.69
CA SER A 214 12.60 57.99 10.51
C SER A 214 13.22 56.58 10.42
N SER A 215 14.53 56.43 10.63
CA SER A 215 15.20 55.13 10.60
C SER A 215 14.80 54.25 11.78
N LEU A 216 14.63 54.82 12.98
CA LEU A 216 14.13 54.10 14.15
C LEU A 216 12.69 53.61 13.93
N ALA A 217 11.83 54.44 13.35
CA ALA A 217 10.46 54.04 13.01
C ALA A 217 10.46 52.90 11.99
N LYS A 218 11.26 52.99 10.92
CA LYS A 218 11.39 51.91 9.92
C LYS A 218 11.90 50.61 10.53
N TRP A 219 12.93 50.67 11.37
CA TRP A 219 13.47 49.50 12.05
C TRP A 219 12.46 48.86 13.01
N ASN A 220 11.70 49.67 13.76
CA ASN A 220 10.64 49.15 14.61
C ASN A 220 9.54 48.46 13.80
N THR A 221 9.12 49.05 12.67
CA THR A 221 8.13 48.40 11.79
C THR A 221 8.66 47.09 11.20
N GLU A 222 9.92 47.05 10.76
CA GLU A 222 10.53 45.83 10.22
C GLU A 222 10.65 44.73 11.30
N ARG A 223 11.09 45.12 12.51
CA ARG A 223 11.14 44.22 13.66
C ARG A 223 9.75 43.66 14.00
N GLU A 224 8.72 44.50 14.03
CA GLU A 224 7.34 44.06 14.27
C GLU A 224 6.87 43.09 13.19
N THR A 225 7.18 43.34 11.91
CA THR A 225 6.85 42.40 10.82
C THR A 225 7.56 41.06 10.95
N LEU A 226 8.87 41.06 11.26
CA LEU A 226 9.64 39.82 11.46
C LEU A 226 9.14 39.03 12.68
N MET A 227 8.81 39.71 13.77
CA MET A 227 8.24 39.06 14.96
C MET A 227 6.88 38.41 14.66
N ALA A 228 6.01 39.10 13.91
CA ALA A 228 4.72 38.54 13.49
C ALA A 228 4.90 37.33 12.55
N GLU A 229 5.90 37.36 11.66
CA GLU A 229 6.21 36.23 10.79
C GLU A 229 6.76 35.01 11.56
N ILE A 230 7.61 35.23 12.57
CA ILE A 230 8.09 34.18 13.48
C ILE A 230 6.90 33.53 14.22
N GLU A 231 6.00 34.33 14.81
CA GLU A 231 4.83 33.81 15.53
C GLU A 231 3.89 33.01 14.59
N ARG A 232 3.71 33.48 13.35
CA ARG A 232 2.96 32.75 12.31
C ARG A 232 3.61 31.40 11.98
N LEU A 233 4.94 31.34 11.84
CA LEU A 233 5.65 30.08 11.58
C LEU A 233 5.61 29.13 12.77
N GLU A 234 5.68 29.64 13.99
CA GLU A 234 5.55 28.83 15.22
C GLU A 234 4.16 28.22 15.35
N THR A 235 3.10 29.01 15.15
CA THR A 235 1.72 28.50 15.18
C THR A 235 1.45 27.49 14.06
N ALA A 236 2.01 27.69 12.86
CA ALA A 236 1.96 26.70 11.79
C ALA A 236 2.68 25.40 12.19
N SER A 237 3.90 25.49 12.73
CA SER A 237 4.66 24.33 13.20
C SER A 237 3.91 23.53 14.27
N GLN A 238 3.25 24.21 15.21
CA GLN A 238 2.42 23.56 16.23
C GLN A 238 1.24 22.79 15.63
N ARG A 239 0.54 23.37 14.65
CA ARG A 239 -0.55 22.71 13.91
C ARG A 239 -0.06 21.48 13.15
N TRP A 240 1.11 21.56 12.51
CA TRP A 240 1.75 20.40 11.88
C TRP A 240 2.06 19.29 12.89
N GLY A 241 2.54 19.66 14.08
CA GLY A 241 2.80 18.73 15.17
C GLY A 241 1.55 18.05 15.73
N THR A 242 0.37 18.70 15.70
CA THR A 242 -0.90 18.08 16.10
C THR A 242 -1.44 17.15 15.01
N GLU A 243 -1.49 17.60 13.75
CA GLU A 243 -1.97 16.79 12.63
C GLU A 243 -1.13 15.51 12.46
N ARG A 244 0.19 15.60 12.62
CA ARG A 244 1.07 14.42 12.57
C ARG A 244 0.76 13.40 13.67
N ARG A 245 0.41 13.86 14.88
CA ARG A 245 0.04 12.96 15.98
C ARG A 245 -1.29 12.27 15.68
N GLU A 246 -2.29 13.02 15.21
CA GLU A 246 -3.59 12.46 14.82
C GLU A 246 -3.46 11.43 13.70
N LEU A 247 -2.68 11.71 12.65
CA LEU A 247 -2.41 10.75 11.58
C LEU A 247 -1.69 9.49 12.09
N ASN A 248 -0.74 9.65 13.01
CA ASN A 248 -0.01 8.51 13.58
C ASN A 248 -0.91 7.66 14.50
N ASP A 249 -1.82 8.30 15.24
CA ASP A 249 -2.83 7.61 16.04
C ASP A 249 -3.81 6.83 15.14
N HIS A 250 -4.27 7.45 14.04
CA HIS A 250 -5.10 6.77 13.03
C HIS A 250 -4.39 5.58 12.39
N ALA A 251 -3.10 5.73 12.03
CA ALA A 251 -2.29 4.64 11.50
C ALA A 251 -2.14 3.50 12.52
N GLY A 252 -1.93 3.83 13.79
CA GLY A 252 -1.90 2.86 14.88
C GLY A 252 -3.22 2.11 15.06
N GLN A 253 -4.36 2.81 14.99
CA GLN A 253 -5.69 2.20 15.04
C GLN A 253 -5.93 1.24 13.87
N LEU A 254 -5.55 1.63 12.65
CA LEU A 254 -5.63 0.77 11.47
C LEU A 254 -4.77 -0.49 11.60
N GLN A 255 -3.54 -0.34 12.11
CA GLN A 255 -2.65 -1.48 12.34
C GLN A 255 -3.23 -2.45 13.38
N GLN A 256 -3.79 -1.93 14.49
CA GLN A 256 -4.47 -2.77 15.48
C GLN A 256 -5.70 -3.47 14.91
N ALA A 257 -6.50 -2.78 14.09
CA ALA A 257 -7.67 -3.37 13.43
C ALA A 257 -7.25 -4.51 12.49
N PHE A 258 -6.16 -4.32 11.72
CA PHE A 258 -5.59 -5.34 10.85
C PHE A 258 -5.13 -6.57 11.63
N VAL A 259 -4.35 -6.40 12.70
CA VAL A 259 -3.90 -7.53 13.54
C VAL A 259 -5.09 -8.28 14.16
N LYS A 260 -6.11 -7.56 14.64
CA LYS A 260 -7.34 -8.18 15.16
C LYS A 260 -8.09 -8.96 14.08
N ALA A 261 -8.17 -8.43 12.86
CA ALA A 261 -8.80 -9.12 11.74
C ALA A 261 -8.01 -10.39 11.37
N GLN A 262 -6.68 -10.31 11.31
CA GLN A 262 -5.81 -11.45 11.02
C GLN A 262 -5.92 -12.55 12.08
N ALA A 263 -5.92 -12.19 13.37
CA ALA A 263 -6.12 -13.15 14.46
C ALA A 263 -7.49 -13.85 14.36
N LYS A 264 -8.56 -13.11 14.01
CA LYS A 264 -9.88 -13.70 13.77
C LYS A 264 -9.88 -14.67 12.59
N ILE A 265 -9.23 -14.32 11.48
CA ILE A 265 -9.10 -15.21 10.32
C ILE A 265 -8.43 -16.52 10.74
N GLN A 266 -7.34 -16.47 11.51
CA GLN A 266 -6.67 -17.66 12.02
C GLN A 266 -7.56 -18.51 12.95
N THR A 267 -8.33 -17.89 13.85
CA THR A 267 -9.27 -18.66 14.69
C THR A 267 -10.37 -19.32 13.86
N TYR A 268 -10.79 -18.69 12.77
CA TYR A 268 -11.77 -19.26 11.85
C TYR A 268 -11.18 -20.40 11.01
N GLU A 269 -9.95 -20.27 10.53
CA GLU A 269 -9.26 -21.37 9.84
C GLU A 269 -9.11 -22.59 10.75
N ALA A 270 -8.74 -22.38 12.02
CA ALA A 270 -8.68 -23.44 13.02
C ALA A 270 -10.07 -24.08 13.26
N ALA A 271 -11.13 -23.28 13.33
CA ALA A 271 -12.50 -23.77 13.53
C ALA A 271 -13.11 -24.44 12.29
N ALA A 272 -12.73 -24.02 11.08
CA ALA A 272 -13.15 -24.67 9.84
C ALA A 272 -12.51 -26.06 9.71
N ARG A 273 -11.27 -26.22 10.21
CA ARG A 273 -10.57 -27.51 10.25
C ARG A 273 -11.22 -28.54 11.18
N THR A 274 -12.00 -28.13 12.20
CA THR A 274 -12.64 -29.06 13.16
C THR A 274 -14.02 -29.59 12.72
N GLY A 275 -14.55 -29.16 11.56
CA GLY A 275 -15.60 -29.86 10.80
C GLY A 275 -17.02 -29.94 11.40
N THR A 276 -17.27 -29.47 12.62
CA THR A 276 -18.52 -29.82 13.35
C THR A 276 -19.64 -28.78 13.32
N ASP A 277 -19.50 -27.63 12.66
CA ASP A 277 -20.60 -26.64 12.63
C ASP A 277 -20.46 -25.59 11.49
N ALA A 278 -20.12 -26.05 10.28
CA ALA A 278 -19.73 -25.17 9.18
C ALA A 278 -20.86 -24.27 8.66
N GLY A 279 -22.13 -24.71 8.71
CA GLY A 279 -23.25 -23.99 8.11
C GLY A 279 -23.62 -22.70 8.85
N VAL A 280 -23.84 -22.78 10.17
CA VAL A 280 -24.18 -21.61 11.00
C VAL A 280 -23.03 -20.61 11.02
N LYS A 281 -21.77 -21.11 11.07
CA LYS A 281 -20.57 -20.26 11.05
C LYS A 281 -20.34 -19.56 9.71
N VAL A 282 -20.69 -20.17 8.57
CA VAL A 282 -20.58 -19.51 7.26
C VAL A 282 -21.55 -18.34 7.14
N GLU A 283 -22.78 -18.48 7.62
CA GLU A 283 -23.74 -17.36 7.64
C GLU A 283 -23.31 -16.24 8.59
N GLU A 284 -22.74 -16.56 9.76
CA GLU A 284 -22.16 -15.57 10.66
C GLU A 284 -20.95 -14.85 10.03
N LEU A 285 -20.10 -15.57 9.31
CA LEU A 285 -18.97 -14.99 8.56
C LEU A 285 -19.43 -14.07 7.43
N LYS A 286 -20.51 -14.45 6.74
CA LYS A 286 -21.09 -13.62 5.68
C LYS A 286 -21.60 -12.30 6.27
N LYS A 287 -22.32 -12.35 7.40
CA LYS A 287 -22.76 -11.16 8.13
C LYS A 287 -21.59 -10.30 8.61
N GLN A 288 -20.53 -10.91 9.15
CA GLN A 288 -19.35 -10.16 9.60
C GLN A 288 -18.59 -9.52 8.43
N LYS A 289 -18.48 -10.21 7.30
CA LYS A 289 -17.89 -9.67 6.07
C LYS A 289 -18.71 -8.48 5.58
N ASP A 290 -20.02 -8.63 5.47
CA ASP A 290 -20.91 -7.57 5.01
C ASP A 290 -20.85 -6.34 5.94
N ALA A 291 -20.73 -6.56 7.26
CA ALA A 291 -20.52 -5.50 8.24
C ALA A 291 -19.16 -4.80 8.06
N LEU A 292 -18.08 -5.56 7.80
CA LEU A 292 -16.75 -4.99 7.53
C LEU A 292 -16.75 -4.17 6.23
N ASP A 293 -17.36 -4.71 5.17
CA ASP A 293 -17.52 -4.05 3.88
C ASP A 293 -18.36 -2.78 3.99
N GLN A 294 -19.33 -2.75 4.92
CA GLN A 294 -20.06 -1.53 5.26
C GLN A 294 -19.18 -0.51 5.97
N VAL A 295 -18.43 -0.92 7.01
CA VAL A 295 -17.48 -0.03 7.71
C VAL A 295 -16.45 0.58 6.75
N PHE A 296 -15.93 -0.20 5.81
CA PHE A 296 -15.01 0.31 4.80
C PHE A 296 -15.66 1.30 3.82
N ARG A 297 -16.92 1.06 3.44
CA ARG A 297 -17.69 2.01 2.62
C ARG A 297 -17.93 3.31 3.37
N ASP A 298 -18.42 3.24 4.61
CA ASP A 298 -18.67 4.41 5.46
C ASP A 298 -17.38 5.22 5.69
N ALA A 299 -16.25 4.54 5.95
CA ALA A 299 -14.96 5.20 6.09
C ALA A 299 -14.49 5.88 4.79
N ARG A 300 -14.70 5.25 3.63
CA ARG A 300 -14.39 5.85 2.32
C ARG A 300 -15.27 7.08 2.04
N ASP A 301 -16.56 7.00 2.34
CA ASP A 301 -17.50 8.11 2.14
C ASP A 301 -17.20 9.29 3.07
N ALA A 302 -16.89 9.02 4.35
CA ALA A 302 -16.47 10.04 5.31
C ALA A 302 -15.19 10.74 4.86
N TRP A 303 -14.21 9.97 4.36
CA TRP A 303 -12.98 10.53 3.79
C TRP A 303 -13.25 11.40 2.56
N ASP A 304 -14.08 10.95 1.63
CA ASP A 304 -14.41 11.73 0.43
C ASP A 304 -15.23 12.98 0.77
N ALA A 305 -16.01 12.97 1.86
CA ALA A 305 -16.65 14.16 2.41
C ALA A 305 -15.62 15.15 2.98
N GLU A 306 -14.67 14.69 3.80
CA GLU A 306 -13.60 15.53 4.35
C GLU A 306 -12.73 16.14 3.23
N ARG A 307 -12.39 15.33 2.21
CA ARG A 307 -11.67 15.80 1.03
C ARG A 307 -12.40 16.93 0.32
N ARG A 308 -13.72 16.80 0.11
CA ARG A 308 -14.55 17.87 -0.50
C ARG A 308 -14.57 19.13 0.36
N ARG A 309 -14.66 18.97 1.68
CA ARG A 309 -14.61 20.08 2.64
C ARG A 309 -13.28 20.83 2.56
N LEU A 310 -12.15 20.11 2.57
CA LEU A 310 -10.82 20.69 2.44
C LEU A 310 -10.64 21.41 1.09
N ILE A 311 -11.09 20.82 -0.01
CA ILE A 311 -11.07 21.46 -1.34
C ILE A 311 -11.83 22.80 -1.29
N THR A 312 -13.04 22.80 -0.73
CA THR A 312 -13.86 24.03 -0.62
C THR A 312 -13.18 25.09 0.26
N GLN A 313 -12.49 24.66 1.33
CA GLN A 313 -11.75 25.57 2.20
C GLN A 313 -10.52 26.16 1.50
N VAL A 314 -9.80 25.36 0.71
CA VAL A 314 -8.69 25.82 -0.14
C VAL A 314 -9.21 26.86 -1.14
N GLU A 315 -10.28 26.58 -1.87
CA GLU A 315 -10.89 27.53 -2.82
C GLU A 315 -11.28 28.85 -2.14
N ARG A 316 -11.84 28.79 -0.92
CA ARG A 316 -12.20 29.99 -0.16
C ARG A 316 -10.97 30.79 0.28
N LEU A 317 -9.91 30.12 0.75
CA LEU A 317 -8.65 30.77 1.13
C LEU A 317 -7.96 31.37 -0.09
N GLU A 318 -7.99 30.68 -1.23
CA GLU A 318 -7.47 31.22 -2.50
C GLU A 318 -8.23 32.48 -2.92
N GLN A 319 -9.57 32.48 -2.83
CA GLN A 319 -10.37 33.69 -3.11
C GLN A 319 -10.05 34.84 -2.14
N GLN A 320 -9.84 34.54 -0.85
CA GLN A 320 -9.43 35.56 0.14
C GLN A 320 -8.04 36.11 -0.18
N LEU A 321 -7.06 35.25 -0.46
CA LEU A 321 -5.71 35.64 -0.88
C LEU A 321 -5.73 36.47 -2.16
N GLN A 322 -6.60 36.13 -3.11
CA GLN A 322 -6.75 36.87 -4.36
C GLN A 322 -7.31 38.28 -4.14
N ARG A 323 -8.23 38.46 -3.18
CA ARG A 323 -8.72 39.79 -2.77
C ARG A 323 -7.64 40.61 -2.08
N VAL A 324 -6.97 40.03 -1.09
CA VAL A 324 -5.88 40.70 -0.35
C VAL A 324 -4.71 41.03 -1.28
N SER A 325 -4.36 40.14 -2.22
CA SER A 325 -3.31 40.39 -3.22
C SER A 325 -3.65 41.56 -4.14
N LYS A 326 -4.94 41.78 -4.48
CA LYS A 326 -5.39 42.95 -5.25
C LYS A 326 -5.35 44.24 -4.43
N GLU A 327 -5.59 44.18 -3.12
CA GLU A 327 -5.67 45.36 -2.25
C GLU A 327 -4.33 45.80 -1.65
N GLU A 328 -3.46 44.85 -1.28
CA GLU A 328 -2.24 45.15 -0.50
C GLU A 328 -0.93 45.01 -1.29
N GLY A 329 -0.98 44.56 -2.55
CA GLY A 329 0.24 44.36 -3.34
C GLY A 329 1.19 43.34 -2.73
N ILE A 330 0.69 42.40 -1.91
CA ILE A 330 1.45 41.28 -1.37
C ILE A 330 2.12 40.55 -2.54
N SER A 331 3.42 40.30 -2.42
CA SER A 331 4.20 39.74 -3.51
C SER A 331 3.61 38.41 -3.96
N SER A 332 3.31 38.33 -5.25
CA SER A 332 2.88 37.13 -5.98
C SER A 332 3.64 35.87 -5.58
N GLU A 333 4.92 36.06 -5.23
CA GLU A 333 5.91 35.04 -4.91
C GLU A 333 5.58 34.27 -3.63
N VAL A 334 5.13 34.95 -2.56
CA VAL A 334 4.74 34.28 -1.30
C VAL A 334 3.49 33.42 -1.50
N VAL A 335 2.55 33.92 -2.30
CA VAL A 335 1.33 33.17 -2.65
C VAL A 335 1.68 31.95 -3.51
N ASP A 336 2.55 32.10 -4.50
CA ASP A 336 3.00 31.02 -5.36
C ASP A 336 3.83 29.96 -4.58
N GLN A 337 4.60 30.36 -3.58
CA GLN A 337 5.31 29.45 -2.66
C GLN A 337 4.34 28.68 -1.76
N LEU A 338 3.35 29.34 -1.15
CA LEU A 338 2.34 28.66 -0.34
C LEU A 338 1.55 27.66 -1.20
N ARG A 339 1.22 28.05 -2.43
CA ARG A 339 0.50 27.19 -3.39
C ARG A 339 1.30 25.93 -3.71
N LYS A 340 2.58 26.10 -4.06
CA LYS A 340 3.50 24.96 -4.28
C LYS A 340 3.57 24.04 -3.07
N GLN A 341 3.62 24.57 -1.85
CA GLN A 341 3.63 23.72 -0.65
C GLN A 341 2.34 22.91 -0.48
N TYR A 342 1.16 23.49 -0.72
CA TYR A 342 -0.10 22.74 -0.63
C TYR A 342 -0.27 21.74 -1.76
N GLU A 343 0.13 22.09 -2.99
CA GLU A 343 0.13 21.20 -4.14
C GLU A 343 0.96 19.94 -3.86
N LEU A 344 2.16 20.13 -3.31
CA LEU A 344 3.08 19.05 -2.97
C LEU A 344 2.48 18.13 -1.90
N LYS A 345 1.81 18.69 -0.88
CA LYS A 345 1.12 17.90 0.14
C LYS A 345 -0.09 17.14 -0.39
N ILE A 346 -0.85 17.74 -1.31
CA ILE A 346 -1.98 17.05 -1.97
C ILE A 346 -1.44 15.88 -2.80
N GLN A 347 -0.31 16.08 -3.49
CA GLN A 347 0.37 15.03 -4.26
C GLN A 347 0.80 13.87 -3.36
N GLU A 348 1.46 14.17 -2.24
CA GLU A 348 1.90 13.17 -1.25
C GLU A 348 0.70 12.38 -0.68
N ALA A 349 -0.41 13.05 -0.36
CA ALA A 349 -1.61 12.37 0.13
C ALA A 349 -2.24 11.44 -0.93
N ILE A 350 -2.21 11.83 -2.21
CA ILE A 350 -2.67 10.99 -3.33
C ILE A 350 -1.76 9.77 -3.49
N GLU A 351 -0.44 9.94 -3.39
CA GLU A 351 0.51 8.84 -3.47
C GLU A 351 0.33 7.84 -2.33
N GLN A 352 0.21 8.32 -1.08
CA GLN A 352 -0.08 7.48 0.08
C GLN A 352 -1.38 6.69 -0.09
N LYS A 353 -2.46 7.34 -0.57
CA LYS A 353 -3.73 6.66 -0.83
C LYS A 353 -3.59 5.59 -1.92
N THR A 354 -2.84 5.88 -2.98
CA THR A 354 -2.60 4.93 -4.07
C THR A 354 -1.84 3.71 -3.56
N GLN A 355 -0.83 3.92 -2.70
CA GLN A 355 -0.08 2.84 -2.06
C GLN A 355 -0.97 1.99 -1.15
N LEU A 356 -1.79 2.60 -0.27
CA LEU A 356 -2.72 1.86 0.61
C LEU A 356 -3.76 1.08 -0.19
N ALA A 357 -4.30 1.67 -1.26
CA ALA A 357 -5.24 0.98 -2.15
C ALA A 357 -4.59 -0.25 -2.82
N GLN A 358 -3.33 -0.11 -3.24
CA GLN A 358 -2.58 -1.21 -3.84
C GLN A 358 -2.23 -2.30 -2.82
N GLN A 359 -1.91 -1.94 -1.57
CA GLN A 359 -1.71 -2.89 -0.48
C GLN A 359 -3.00 -3.68 -0.19
N LEU A 360 -4.15 -3.01 -0.14
CA LEU A 360 -5.45 -3.68 0.05
C LEU A 360 -5.79 -4.62 -1.12
N GLN A 361 -5.49 -4.21 -2.35
CA GLN A 361 -5.68 -5.04 -3.53
C GLN A 361 -4.77 -6.29 -3.49
N ASN A 362 -3.50 -6.12 -3.13
CA ASN A 362 -2.54 -7.23 -3.01
C ASN A 362 -2.92 -8.20 -1.88
N ALA A 363 -3.34 -7.68 -0.72
CA ALA A 363 -3.81 -8.51 0.39
C ALA A 363 -5.07 -9.31 0.01
N SER A 364 -5.99 -8.70 -0.75
CA SER A 364 -7.18 -9.38 -1.27
C SER A 364 -6.81 -10.50 -2.25
N ALA A 365 -5.87 -10.24 -3.17
CA ALA A 365 -5.39 -11.24 -4.12
C ALA A 365 -4.67 -12.42 -3.42
N LEU A 366 -3.87 -12.17 -2.39
CA LEU A 366 -3.23 -13.22 -1.59
C LEU A 366 -4.28 -14.09 -0.89
N LEU A 367 -5.27 -13.50 -0.24
CA LEU A 367 -6.36 -14.24 0.41
C LEU A 367 -7.18 -15.06 -0.60
N GLU A 368 -7.40 -14.54 -1.80
CA GLU A 368 -8.10 -15.28 -2.85
C GLU A 368 -7.28 -16.46 -3.38
N SER A 369 -5.95 -16.29 -3.51
CA SER A 369 -5.04 -17.37 -3.89
C SER A 369 -4.94 -18.47 -2.83
N GLU A 370 -4.88 -18.12 -1.54
CA GLU A 370 -4.90 -19.08 -0.43
C GLU A 370 -6.24 -19.83 -0.38
N ARG A 371 -7.37 -19.16 -0.61
CA ARG A 371 -8.68 -19.81 -0.72
C ARG A 371 -8.73 -20.79 -1.88
N ALA A 372 -8.19 -20.44 -3.05
CA ALA A 372 -8.13 -21.32 -4.20
C ALA A 372 -7.27 -22.56 -3.90
N ARG A 373 -6.10 -22.35 -3.28
CA ARG A 373 -5.19 -23.42 -2.86
C ARG A 373 -5.84 -24.36 -1.85
N LEU A 374 -6.45 -23.84 -0.79
CA LEU A 374 -7.17 -24.64 0.19
C LEU A 374 -8.31 -25.42 -0.44
N THR A 375 -9.04 -24.82 -1.39
CA THR A 375 -10.10 -25.52 -2.13
C THR A 375 -9.52 -26.71 -2.91
N THR A 376 -8.38 -26.53 -3.58
CA THR A 376 -7.71 -27.62 -4.30
C THR A 376 -7.18 -28.72 -3.38
N GLU A 377 -6.55 -28.36 -2.25
CA GLU A 377 -6.09 -29.31 -1.24
C GLU A 377 -7.26 -30.12 -0.65
N ILE A 378 -8.40 -29.47 -0.39
CA ILE A 378 -9.62 -30.14 0.08
C ILE A 378 -10.15 -31.13 -0.97
N THR A 379 -10.17 -30.76 -2.25
CA THR A 379 -10.60 -31.69 -3.32
C THR A 379 -9.64 -32.86 -3.49
N GLN A 380 -8.32 -32.62 -3.47
CA GLN A 380 -7.32 -33.68 -3.61
C GLN A 380 -7.27 -34.62 -2.40
N ALA A 381 -7.43 -34.09 -1.18
CA ALA A 381 -7.51 -34.88 0.03
C ALA A 381 -8.78 -35.77 0.08
N LYS A 382 -9.87 -35.33 -0.57
CA LYS A 382 -11.10 -36.11 -0.70
C LYS A 382 -10.94 -37.28 -1.67
N ASP A 383 -10.15 -37.11 -2.73
CA ASP A 383 -9.91 -38.15 -3.74
C ASP A 383 -8.79 -39.13 -3.34
N SER A 384 -7.86 -38.71 -2.48
CA SER A 384 -6.70 -39.52 -2.07
C SER A 384 -6.92 -40.33 -0.78
N SER A 385 -7.89 -39.99 0.07
CA SER A 385 -8.21 -40.77 1.27
C SER A 385 -9.18 -41.90 0.94
N GLY A 386 -8.70 -42.92 0.22
CA GLY A 386 -9.38 -44.21 0.07
C GLY A 386 -9.76 -44.77 1.44
N GLY A 387 -11.03 -45.17 1.60
CA GLY A 387 -11.75 -45.33 2.87
C GLY A 387 -11.32 -46.46 3.82
N ALA A 388 -10.09 -46.97 3.77
CA ALA A 388 -9.70 -48.15 4.57
C ALA A 388 -9.30 -47.84 6.03
N ASN A 389 -8.85 -46.61 6.37
CA ASN A 389 -8.40 -46.28 7.73
C ASN A 389 -9.42 -45.47 8.57
N SER A 390 -10.44 -44.85 7.96
CA SER A 390 -11.43 -44.06 8.69
C SER A 390 -12.29 -44.93 9.61
N ASP A 391 -12.66 -46.12 9.16
CA ASP A 391 -13.50 -47.04 9.94
C ASP A 391 -12.76 -47.62 11.16
N ALA A 392 -11.48 -47.96 11.02
CA ALA A 392 -10.67 -48.45 12.13
C ALA A 392 -10.48 -47.37 13.21
N ILE A 393 -10.25 -46.13 12.78
CA ILE A 393 -10.07 -44.98 13.66
C ILE A 393 -11.38 -44.62 14.37
N SER A 394 -12.52 -44.62 13.67
CA SER A 394 -13.83 -44.36 14.28
C SER A 394 -14.20 -45.39 15.35
N LYS A 395 -13.86 -46.67 15.13
CA LYS A 395 -14.04 -47.75 16.12
C LYS A 395 -13.19 -47.51 17.36
N GLU A 396 -11.94 -47.12 17.18
CA GLU A 396 -11.04 -46.83 18.30
C GLU A 396 -11.48 -45.60 19.10
N LEU A 397 -11.97 -44.55 18.41
CA LEU A 397 -12.54 -43.37 19.05
C LEU A 397 -13.77 -43.73 19.90
N THR A 398 -14.68 -44.52 19.34
CA THR A 398 -15.87 -45.02 20.06
C THR A 398 -15.49 -45.84 21.30
N ARG A 399 -14.45 -46.67 21.18
CA ARG A 399 -13.95 -47.51 22.29
C ARG A 399 -13.38 -46.66 23.43
N VAL A 400 -12.57 -45.65 23.12
CA VAL A 400 -11.95 -44.77 24.11
C VAL A 400 -12.98 -43.85 24.78
N GLU A 401 -13.95 -43.33 24.03
CA GLU A 401 -15.06 -42.55 24.58
C GLU A 401 -15.93 -43.35 25.57
N ALA A 402 -16.18 -44.63 25.27
CA ALA A 402 -16.88 -45.52 26.19
C ALA A 402 -16.10 -45.70 27.51
N MET A 403 -14.78 -45.94 27.42
CA MET A 403 -13.93 -46.07 28.61
C MET A 403 -13.90 -44.79 29.47
N ILE A 404 -13.85 -43.62 28.84
CA ILE A 404 -13.90 -42.33 29.57
C ILE A 404 -15.26 -42.18 30.26
N ARG A 405 -16.35 -42.57 29.61
CA ARG A 405 -17.70 -42.51 30.20
C ARG A 405 -17.82 -43.43 31.42
N ASP A 406 -17.37 -44.68 31.30
CA ASP A 406 -17.37 -45.64 32.41
C ASP A 406 -16.54 -45.13 33.61
N ILE A 407 -15.42 -44.46 33.33
CA ILE A 407 -14.57 -43.84 34.37
C ILE A 407 -15.28 -42.66 35.03
N VAL A 408 -15.97 -41.80 34.26
CA VAL A 408 -16.73 -40.67 34.79
C VAL A 408 -17.90 -41.15 35.65
N GLU A 409 -18.65 -42.16 35.20
CA GLU A 409 -19.73 -42.76 35.99
C GLU A 409 -19.21 -43.33 37.32
N LEU A 410 -18.03 -43.96 37.32
CA LEU A 410 -17.39 -44.46 38.55
C LEU A 410 -16.90 -43.34 39.48
N ILE A 411 -16.47 -42.20 38.93
CA ILE A 411 -16.04 -41.02 39.70
C ILE A 411 -17.25 -40.32 40.34
N ASP A 412 -18.38 -40.25 39.63
CA ASP A 412 -19.59 -39.57 40.07
C ASP A 412 -20.42 -40.42 41.05
N ASP A 413 -20.12 -41.72 41.21
CA ASP A 413 -20.71 -42.58 42.23
C ASP A 413 -20.21 -42.18 43.64
N PRO A 414 -21.09 -41.68 44.53
CA PRO A 414 -20.70 -41.28 45.88
C PRO A 414 -20.25 -42.45 46.77
N ALA A 415 -20.49 -43.70 46.35
CA ALA A 415 -19.99 -44.89 47.04
C ALA A 415 -18.52 -45.23 46.70
N THR A 416 -17.92 -44.58 45.70
CA THR A 416 -16.54 -44.82 45.29
C THR A 416 -15.53 -44.21 46.26
N GLU A 417 -14.54 -44.99 46.69
CA GLU A 417 -13.48 -44.51 47.58
C GLU A 417 -12.64 -43.39 46.94
N LEU A 418 -12.31 -42.35 47.73
CA LEU A 418 -11.52 -41.20 47.26
C LEU A 418 -10.18 -41.58 46.61
N SER A 419 -9.54 -42.63 47.12
CA SER A 419 -8.30 -43.19 46.55
C SER A 419 -8.50 -43.72 45.12
N THR A 420 -9.65 -44.33 44.86
CA THR A 420 -10.06 -44.82 43.55
C THR A 420 -10.42 -43.67 42.64
N VAL A 421 -11.13 -42.65 43.14
CA VAL A 421 -11.46 -41.42 42.40
C VAL A 421 -10.19 -40.70 41.91
N ILE A 422 -9.17 -40.55 42.75
CA ILE A 422 -7.91 -39.90 42.36
C ILE A 422 -7.20 -40.69 41.25
N ARG A 423 -7.12 -42.02 41.38
CA ARG A 423 -6.50 -42.89 40.36
C ARG A 423 -7.25 -42.79 39.03
N LYS A 424 -8.58 -42.83 39.09
CA LYS A 424 -9.45 -42.78 37.91
C LYS A 424 -9.44 -41.41 37.23
N ASN A 425 -9.24 -40.32 37.97
CA ASN A 425 -9.01 -39.00 37.38
C ASN A 425 -7.72 -38.91 36.57
N VAL A 426 -6.64 -39.57 37.01
CA VAL A 426 -5.39 -39.64 36.23
C VAL A 426 -5.59 -40.47 34.96
N GLU A 427 -6.20 -41.65 35.08
CA GLU A 427 -6.52 -42.52 33.93
C GLU A 427 -7.43 -41.80 32.91
N LYS A 428 -8.42 -41.03 33.38
CA LYS A 428 -9.24 -40.17 32.52
C LYS A 428 -8.40 -39.15 31.77
N ALA A 429 -7.48 -38.46 32.44
CA ALA A 429 -6.63 -37.45 31.82
C ALA A 429 -5.69 -38.06 30.75
N GLU A 430 -5.20 -39.28 30.98
CA GLU A 430 -4.39 -40.03 30.02
C GLU A 430 -5.21 -40.44 28.78
N LEU A 431 -6.43 -40.94 28.97
CA LEU A 431 -7.34 -41.27 27.87
C LEU A 431 -7.79 -40.03 27.09
N ASP A 432 -8.04 -38.91 27.77
CA ASP A 432 -8.34 -37.61 27.13
C ASP A 432 -7.15 -37.13 26.28
N ALA A 433 -5.91 -37.32 26.75
CA ALA A 433 -4.71 -37.00 25.99
C ALA A 433 -4.51 -37.93 24.78
N TYR A 434 -4.78 -39.23 24.95
CA TYR A 434 -4.74 -40.21 23.87
C TYR A 434 -5.79 -39.92 22.78
N LEU A 435 -7.02 -39.60 23.18
CA LEU A 435 -8.11 -39.22 22.26
C LEU A 435 -7.76 -37.95 21.49
N LYS A 436 -7.16 -36.95 22.16
CA LYS A 436 -6.60 -35.76 21.49
C LYS A 436 -5.49 -36.12 20.50
N GLY A 437 -4.65 -37.11 20.79
CA GLY A 437 -3.61 -37.60 19.87
C GLY A 437 -4.19 -38.31 18.63
N ILE A 438 -5.22 -39.14 18.79
CA ILE A 438 -5.95 -39.76 17.67
C ILE A 438 -6.62 -38.68 16.82
N LEU A 439 -7.30 -37.73 17.45
CA LEU A 439 -7.89 -36.58 16.74
C LEU A 439 -6.83 -35.74 16.04
N PHE A 440 -5.65 -35.54 16.63
CA PHE A 440 -4.57 -34.79 16.01
C PHE A 440 -3.92 -35.54 14.85
N SER A 441 -3.75 -36.86 14.92
CA SER A 441 -3.20 -37.67 13.83
C SER A 441 -4.18 -37.83 12.67
N THR A 442 -5.48 -37.88 12.96
CA THR A 442 -6.55 -37.93 11.95
C THR A 442 -6.81 -36.58 11.30
N ALA A 443 -6.78 -35.49 12.09
CA ALA A 443 -6.90 -34.13 11.59
C ALA A 443 -5.60 -33.61 10.96
N GLY A 444 -4.44 -34.02 11.48
CA GLY A 444 -3.10 -33.57 11.07
C GLY A 444 -2.53 -34.30 9.85
N GLY A 445 -3.08 -35.46 9.48
CA GLY A 445 -2.80 -36.11 8.19
C GLY A 445 -3.43 -35.41 6.99
N ARG A 446 -4.35 -34.46 7.22
CA ARG A 446 -4.82 -33.48 6.23
C ARG A 446 -4.18 -32.11 6.51
N GLY A 447 -2.88 -32.01 6.21
CA GLY A 447 -2.17 -30.75 5.99
C GLY A 447 -1.69 -29.99 7.23
N LEU A 448 -0.50 -30.36 7.71
CA LEU A 448 0.57 -29.37 7.96
C LEU A 448 1.39 -29.23 6.68
#